data_AF-A0AA42BB98-F1
#
_entry.id   AF-A0AA42BB98-F1
#
_cell.length_a   1.000
_cell.length_b   1.000
_cell.length_c   1.000
_cell.angle_alpha   90.00
_cell.angle_beta   90.00
_cell.angle_gamma   90.00
#
_symmetry.space_group_name_H-M   'P 1'
#
loop_
_entity.id
_entity.type
_entity.pdbx_description
1 polymer ?
#
loop_
_entity_poly.entity_id
_entity_poly.type
_entity_poly.pdbx_seq_one_letter_code
_entity_poly.pdbx_strand_id
1 'polypeptide(L)'
;MNESMRHDIALFRYGLIAPLVNGQVEPKTYLKEVSERVHHVPHQGDKRIAAKTILDWCTRYKKGGFDALKPKRRSDRGHSRRLSPDDEDHILALRKEHPTMPVTVFYEHLIEQGGIPKNHISYFTIYRLLKKHNLVGKEILPMPERKRFAYDQINELWQGDLSHGPTIRVHGKAQKTFLIAYIDDCSRLVP
;
A
#
# COMPACT_ATOMS: atom_id res chain seq x y z
N MET A 1 -5.31 9.63 -6.67
CA MET A 1 -6.18 10.27 -7.69
C MET A 1 -5.37 11.34 -8.39
N ASN A 2 -5.10 11.06 -9.66
CA ASN A 2 -4.23 11.86 -10.53
C ASN A 2 -5.05 12.99 -11.18
N GLU A 3 -4.39 13.96 -11.81
CA GLU A 3 -5.05 15.16 -12.33
C GLU A 3 -6.01 14.86 -13.49
N SER A 4 -5.63 13.94 -14.39
CA SER A 4 -6.51 13.47 -15.47
C SER A 4 -7.83 12.92 -14.93
N MET A 5 -7.81 12.04 -13.92
CA MET A 5 -9.04 11.55 -13.27
C MET A 5 -9.90 12.66 -12.66
N ARG A 6 -9.27 13.72 -12.11
CA ARG A 6 -9.99 14.88 -11.56
C ARG A 6 -10.68 15.67 -12.67
N HIS A 7 -10.00 15.81 -13.80
CA HIS A 7 -10.50 16.50 -14.97
C HIS A 7 -11.70 15.75 -15.60
N ASP A 8 -11.60 14.43 -15.78
CA ASP A 8 -12.70 13.62 -16.35
C ASP A 8 -13.98 13.73 -15.51
N ILE A 9 -13.83 13.68 -14.18
CA ILE A 9 -14.97 13.85 -13.26
C ILE A 9 -15.54 15.27 -13.34
N ALA A 10 -14.69 16.29 -13.54
CA ALA A 10 -15.15 17.67 -13.70
C ALA A 10 -15.90 17.87 -15.03
N LEU A 11 -15.43 17.26 -16.13
CA LEU A 11 -16.11 17.26 -17.43
C LEU A 11 -17.49 16.61 -17.33
N PHE A 12 -17.56 15.44 -16.71
CA PHE A 12 -18.83 14.76 -16.46
C PHE A 12 -19.80 15.65 -15.67
N ARG A 13 -19.33 16.27 -14.57
CA ARG A 13 -20.14 17.20 -13.77
C ARG A 13 -20.61 18.40 -14.58
N TYR A 14 -19.71 18.97 -15.39
CA TYR A 14 -20.02 20.10 -16.25
C TYR A 14 -21.12 19.74 -17.27
N GLY A 15 -21.03 18.56 -17.90
CA GLY A 15 -22.06 18.08 -18.82
C GLY A 15 -23.46 18.02 -18.20
N LEU A 16 -23.56 17.64 -16.93
CA LEU A 16 -24.85 17.61 -16.20
C LEU A 16 -25.38 18.98 -15.77
N ILE A 17 -24.51 19.98 -15.61
CA ILE A 17 -24.94 21.30 -15.16
C ILE A 17 -25.00 22.34 -16.28
N ALA A 18 -24.36 22.10 -17.43
CA ALA A 18 -24.30 23.07 -18.53
C ALA A 18 -25.70 23.55 -18.98
N PRO A 19 -26.72 22.68 -19.14
CA PRO A 19 -28.06 23.13 -19.49
C PRO A 19 -28.70 24.03 -18.42
N LEU A 20 -28.45 23.75 -17.14
CA LEU A 20 -28.95 24.53 -16.00
C LEU A 20 -28.24 25.88 -15.87
N VAL A 21 -26.92 25.92 -16.08
CA VAL A 21 -26.12 27.13 -15.97
C VAL A 21 -26.40 28.10 -17.13
N ASN A 22 -26.62 27.56 -18.33
CA ASN A 22 -26.93 28.34 -19.53
C ASN A 22 -28.42 28.73 -19.64
N GLY A 23 -29.27 28.31 -18.70
CA GLY A 23 -30.71 28.62 -18.71
C GLY A 23 -31.47 27.95 -19.86
N GLN A 24 -30.97 26.84 -20.39
CA GLN A 24 -31.54 26.15 -21.56
C GLN A 24 -32.70 25.21 -21.19
N VAL A 25 -32.91 24.96 -19.90
CA VAL A 25 -33.90 24.01 -19.39
C VAL A 25 -34.62 24.58 -18.17
N GLU A 26 -35.87 24.15 -17.95
CA GLU A 26 -36.58 24.45 -16.70
C GLU A 26 -35.95 23.64 -15.55
N PRO A 27 -35.47 24.30 -14.47
CA PRO A 27 -34.66 23.64 -13.45
C PRO A 27 -35.34 22.48 -12.72
N LYS A 28 -36.63 22.59 -12.35
CA LYS A 28 -37.30 21.54 -11.55
C LYS A 28 -37.47 20.25 -12.35
N THR A 29 -37.90 20.39 -13.60
CA THR A 29 -38.18 19.27 -14.51
C THR A 29 -36.89 18.55 -14.88
N TYR A 30 -35.84 19.31 -15.25
CA TYR A 30 -34.54 18.75 -15.59
C TYR A 30 -33.88 18.04 -14.41
N LEU A 31 -33.91 18.64 -13.21
CA LEU A 31 -33.33 18.01 -12.02
C LEU A 31 -34.02 16.69 -11.65
N LYS A 32 -35.35 16.62 -11.80
CA LYS A 32 -36.10 15.39 -11.56
C LYS A 32 -35.65 14.29 -12.53
N GLU A 33 -35.69 14.58 -13.83
CA GLU A 33 -35.29 13.66 -14.90
C GLU A 33 -33.86 13.16 -14.73
N VAL A 34 -32.91 14.07 -14.50
CA VAL A 34 -31.49 13.71 -14.35
C VAL A 34 -31.23 12.93 -13.06
N SER A 35 -31.96 13.22 -11.97
CA SER A 35 -31.77 12.51 -10.71
C SER A 35 -32.31 11.07 -10.70
N GLU A 36 -33.31 10.78 -11.54
CA GLU A 36 -33.89 9.44 -11.69
C GLU A 36 -33.03 8.53 -12.57
N ARG A 37 -32.18 9.10 -13.43
CA ARG A 37 -31.26 8.37 -14.31
C ARG A 37 -30.05 7.81 -13.59
N VAL A 38 -29.56 6.68 -14.09
CA VAL A 38 -28.25 6.12 -13.72
C VAL A 38 -27.20 6.73 -14.65
N HIS A 39 -26.15 7.28 -14.07
CA HIS A 39 -25.05 7.91 -14.80
C HIS A 39 -23.77 7.11 -14.66
N HIS A 40 -23.07 6.90 -15.77
CA HIS A 40 -21.73 6.33 -15.74
C HIS A 40 -20.72 7.40 -15.32
N VAL A 41 -20.34 7.41 -14.03
CA VAL A 41 -19.41 8.40 -13.49
C VAL A 41 -17.97 7.93 -13.77
N PRO A 42 -17.14 8.72 -14.47
CA PRO A 42 -15.76 8.34 -14.76
C PRO A 42 -15.00 7.90 -13.51
N HIS A 43 -14.32 6.76 -13.59
CA HIS A 43 -13.52 6.16 -12.50
C HIS A 43 -14.31 5.76 -11.24
N GLN A 44 -15.65 5.83 -11.28
CA GLN A 44 -16.51 5.55 -10.12
C GLN A 44 -17.69 4.62 -10.42
N GLY A 45 -17.92 4.30 -11.70
CA GLY A 45 -18.99 3.41 -12.14
C GLY A 45 -20.38 4.05 -12.11
N ASP A 46 -21.39 3.21 -12.20
CA ASP A 46 -22.77 3.62 -12.38
C ASP A 46 -23.40 4.10 -11.07
N LYS A 47 -23.93 5.33 -11.07
CA LYS A 47 -24.52 5.95 -9.88
C LYS A 47 -25.74 6.81 -10.23
N ARG A 48 -26.72 6.82 -9.35
CA ARG A 48 -27.76 7.86 -9.33
C ARG A 48 -27.24 9.07 -8.55
N ILE A 49 -27.51 10.27 -9.06
CA ILE A 49 -27.02 11.52 -8.48
C ILE A 49 -28.23 12.31 -7.99
N ALA A 50 -28.27 12.63 -6.70
CA ALA A 50 -29.36 13.40 -6.13
C ALA A 50 -29.41 14.82 -6.73
N ALA A 51 -30.63 15.35 -6.95
CA ALA A 51 -30.85 16.71 -7.45
C ALA A 51 -30.08 17.77 -6.64
N LYS A 52 -30.03 17.62 -5.31
CA LYS A 52 -29.26 18.50 -4.42
C LYS A 52 -27.77 18.55 -4.77
N THR A 53 -27.18 17.41 -5.15
CA THR A 53 -25.77 17.33 -5.54
C THR A 53 -25.50 18.08 -6.86
N ILE A 54 -26.43 18.02 -7.81
CA ILE A 54 -26.35 18.73 -9.09
C ILE A 54 -26.45 20.25 -8.87
N LEU A 55 -27.36 20.68 -7.99
CA LEU A 55 -27.48 22.09 -7.58
C LEU A 55 -26.22 22.61 -6.86
N ASP A 56 -25.61 21.79 -6.00
CA ASP A 56 -24.33 22.12 -5.36
C ASP A 56 -23.23 22.33 -6.41
N TRP A 57 -23.18 21.51 -7.46
CA TRP A 57 -22.23 21.69 -8.57
C TRP A 57 -22.49 22.97 -9.36
N CYS A 58 -23.75 23.30 -9.65
CA CYS A 58 -24.12 24.58 -10.28
C CYS A 58 -23.60 25.76 -9.45
N THR A 59 -23.81 25.72 -8.13
CA THR A 59 -23.38 26.78 -7.20
C THR A 59 -21.85 26.90 -7.16
N ARG A 60 -21.14 25.77 -7.16
CA ARG A 60 -19.66 25.76 -7.20
C ARG A 60 -19.13 26.30 -8.51
N TYR A 61 -19.71 25.92 -9.63
CA TYR A 61 -19.32 26.39 -10.96
C TYR A 61 -19.52 27.90 -11.09
N LYS A 62 -20.67 28.44 -10.64
CA LYS A 62 -20.91 29.89 -10.64
C LYS A 62 -19.89 30.68 -9.81
N LYS A 63 -19.33 30.08 -8.76
CA LYS A 63 -18.36 30.75 -7.86
C LYS A 63 -16.90 30.60 -8.30
N GLY A 64 -16.52 29.49 -8.92
CA GLY A 64 -15.12 29.17 -9.18
C GLY A 64 -14.86 28.44 -10.50
N GLY A 65 -15.80 28.54 -11.44
CA GLY A 65 -15.69 27.99 -12.79
C GLY A 65 -15.50 26.47 -12.81
N PHE A 66 -14.86 25.99 -13.88
CA PHE A 66 -14.65 24.56 -14.12
C PHE A 66 -13.77 23.90 -13.05
N ASP A 67 -12.73 24.58 -12.56
CA ASP A 67 -11.85 24.02 -11.53
C ASP A 67 -12.57 23.72 -10.21
N ALA A 68 -13.62 24.48 -9.87
CA ALA A 68 -14.45 24.21 -8.69
C ALA A 68 -15.24 22.89 -8.79
N LEU A 69 -15.39 22.32 -9.99
CA LEU A 69 -16.01 21.01 -10.22
C LEU A 69 -15.02 19.86 -10.04
N LYS A 70 -13.71 20.11 -10.07
CA LYS A 70 -12.71 19.06 -9.81
C LYS A 70 -12.89 18.53 -8.39
N PRO A 71 -12.93 17.20 -8.18
CA PRO A 71 -12.99 16.65 -6.82
C PRO A 71 -11.83 17.17 -5.99
N LYS A 72 -12.16 17.77 -4.84
CA LYS A 72 -11.17 18.21 -3.85
C LYS A 72 -10.61 16.98 -3.15
N ARG A 73 -9.29 16.95 -2.98
CA ARG A 73 -8.66 16.02 -2.03
C ARG A 73 -9.14 16.45 -0.64
N ARG A 74 -9.56 15.50 0.19
CA ARG A 74 -9.88 15.83 1.58
C ARG A 74 -8.59 16.33 2.26
N SER A 75 -8.69 17.41 3.02
CA SER A 75 -7.56 18.04 3.71
C SER A 75 -6.96 17.13 4.79
N ASP A 76 -7.78 16.25 5.37
CA ASP A 76 -7.38 15.26 6.39
C ASP A 76 -6.69 14.01 5.81
N ARG A 77 -6.52 13.92 4.49
CA ARG A 77 -6.01 12.71 3.85
C ARG A 77 -4.52 12.53 4.11
N GLY A 78 -4.20 11.72 5.11
CA GLY A 78 -2.83 11.38 5.50
C GLY A 78 -2.45 11.83 6.91
N HIS A 79 -3.34 12.56 7.59
CA HIS A 79 -3.20 12.89 9.00
C HIS A 79 -4.09 11.97 9.83
N SER A 80 -3.50 11.34 10.84
CA SER A 80 -4.29 10.63 11.84
C SER A 80 -4.96 11.67 12.72
N ARG A 81 -6.29 11.64 12.85
CA ARG A 81 -7.00 12.49 13.83
C ARG A 81 -6.68 12.13 15.28
N ARG A 82 -5.93 11.04 15.52
CA ARG A 82 -5.61 10.49 16.84
C ARG A 82 -4.15 10.70 17.25
N LEU A 83 -3.30 11.19 16.35
CA LEU A 83 -1.93 11.55 16.68
C LEU A 83 -1.87 13.07 16.79
N SER A 84 -1.46 13.59 17.95
CA SER A 84 -1.06 14.99 18.03
C SER A 84 0.27 15.19 17.30
N PRO A 85 0.62 16.42 16.89
CA PRO A 85 1.94 16.71 16.32
C PRO A 85 3.08 16.27 17.24
N ASP A 86 2.93 16.47 18.55
CA ASP A 86 3.93 16.08 19.54
C ASP A 86 4.11 14.55 19.61
N ASP A 87 3.01 13.79 19.51
CA ASP A 87 3.08 12.33 19.43
C ASP A 87 3.78 11.86 18.14
N GLU A 88 3.48 12.50 17.00
CA GLU A 88 4.14 12.16 15.73
C GLU A 88 5.65 12.36 15.84
N ASP A 89 6.09 13.50 16.37
CA ASP A 89 7.51 13.83 16.52
C ASP A 89 8.21 12.88 17.50
N HIS A 90 7.57 12.55 18.63
CA HIS A 90 8.10 11.60 19.59
C HIS A 90 8.27 10.19 19.00
N ILE A 91 7.26 9.68 18.29
CA ILE A 91 7.31 8.36 17.63
C ILE A 91 8.40 8.34 16.55
N LEU A 92 8.54 9.42 15.78
CA LEU A 92 9.55 9.51 14.73
C LEU A 92 10.96 9.59 15.32
N ALA A 93 11.17 10.28 16.45
CA ALA A 93 12.45 10.31 17.16
C ALA A 93 12.84 8.92 17.66
N LEU A 94 11.94 8.24 18.39
CA LEU A 94 12.16 6.87 18.87
C LEU A 94 12.42 5.89 17.72
N ARG A 95 11.73 6.05 16.59
CA ARG A 95 11.96 5.17 15.43
C ARG A 95 13.37 5.33 14.85
N LYS A 96 13.93 6.55 14.87
CA LYS A 96 15.29 6.81 14.37
C LYS A 96 16.36 6.23 15.29
N GLU A 97 16.08 6.05 16.58
CA GLU A 97 16.97 5.36 17.52
C GLU A 97 16.97 3.84 17.29
N HIS A 98 15.87 3.29 16.74
CA HIS A 98 15.69 1.86 16.48
C HIS A 98 15.35 1.55 15.01
N PRO A 99 16.20 1.92 14.02
CA PRO A 99 15.86 1.80 12.60
C PRO A 99 15.74 0.34 12.12
N THR A 100 16.53 -0.56 12.70
CA THR A 100 16.58 -1.98 12.33
C THR A 100 15.47 -2.82 12.95
N MET A 101 14.80 -2.30 13.99
CA MET A 101 13.73 -2.99 14.70
C MET A 101 12.54 -3.22 13.75
N PRO A 102 11.93 -4.43 13.71
CA PRO A 102 10.71 -4.64 12.94
C PRO A 102 9.59 -3.71 13.43
N VAL A 103 8.78 -3.18 12.51
CA VAL A 103 7.70 -2.22 12.87
C VAL A 103 6.67 -2.84 13.84
N THR A 104 6.46 -4.16 13.77
CA THR A 104 5.61 -4.89 14.73
C THR A 104 6.18 -4.84 16.14
N VAL A 105 7.47 -5.12 16.30
CA VAL A 105 8.18 -5.08 17.58
C VAL A 105 8.28 -3.64 18.10
N PHE A 106 8.52 -2.68 17.21
CA PHE A 106 8.53 -1.26 17.57
C PHE A 106 7.18 -0.79 18.10
N TYR A 107 6.08 -1.28 17.53
CA TYR A 107 4.74 -0.98 18.01
C TYR A 107 4.48 -1.58 19.42
N GLU A 108 4.94 -2.80 19.68
CA GLU A 108 4.86 -3.41 21.01
C GLU A 108 5.70 -2.63 22.03
N HIS A 109 6.92 -2.26 21.65
CA HIS A 109 7.81 -1.44 22.47
C HIS A 109 7.21 -0.08 22.83
N LEU A 110 6.54 0.59 21.88
CA LEU A 110 5.83 1.85 22.13
C LEU A 110 4.70 1.72 23.17
N ILE A 111 4.02 0.56 23.20
CA ILE A 111 2.97 0.29 24.19
C ILE A 111 3.59 0.02 25.57
N GLU A 112 4.68 -0.74 25.62
CA GLU A 112 5.34 -1.12 26.88
C GLU A 112 6.00 0.07 27.59
N GLN A 113 6.61 0.98 26.83
CA GLN A 113 7.24 2.19 27.39
C GLN A 113 6.22 3.24 27.85
N GLY A 114 4.91 2.97 27.73
CA GLY A 114 3.85 3.89 28.12
C GLY A 114 3.72 5.11 27.21
N GLY A 115 4.44 5.15 26.08
CA GLY A 115 4.40 6.26 25.13
C GLY A 115 3.03 6.41 24.45
N ILE A 116 2.27 5.31 24.31
CA ILE A 116 0.92 5.33 23.75
C ILE A 116 0.03 4.29 24.43
N PRO A 117 -1.18 4.64 24.92
CA PRO A 117 -2.13 3.64 25.42
C PRO A 117 -2.56 2.69 24.29
N LYS A 118 -2.53 1.37 24.54
CA LYS A 118 -2.90 0.31 23.57
C LYS A 118 -4.24 0.51 22.86
N ASN A 119 -5.20 1.21 23.49
CA ASN A 119 -6.52 1.48 22.92
C ASN A 119 -6.63 2.82 22.17
N HIS A 120 -5.58 3.65 22.19
CA HIS A 120 -5.60 4.97 21.58
C HIS A 120 -5.23 4.91 20.09
N ILE A 121 -4.18 4.17 19.73
CA ILE A 121 -3.62 4.17 18.38
C ILE A 121 -3.39 2.74 17.90
N SER A 122 -3.89 2.43 16.70
CA SER A 122 -3.70 1.11 16.09
C SER A 122 -2.34 0.98 15.41
N TYR A 123 -1.84 -0.25 15.31
CA TYR A 123 -0.65 -0.60 14.53
C TYR A 123 -0.63 0.04 13.13
N PHE A 124 -1.75 -0.04 12.40
CA PHE A 124 -1.84 0.52 11.04
C PHE A 124 -1.71 2.05 10.98
N THR A 125 -1.94 2.73 12.10
CA THR A 125 -1.74 4.19 12.20
C THR A 125 -0.26 4.50 12.32
N ILE A 126 0.46 3.81 13.21
CA ILE A 126 1.92 3.89 13.34
C ILE A 126 2.61 3.48 12.03
N TYR A 127 2.21 2.36 11.45
CA TYR A 127 2.75 1.90 10.17
C TYR A 127 2.58 2.94 9.07
N ARG A 128 1.42 3.61 8.98
CA ARG A 128 1.17 4.68 8.00
C ARG A 128 2.04 5.92 8.25
N LEU A 129 2.20 6.31 9.51
CA LEU A 129 3.10 7.41 9.91
C LEU A 129 4.54 7.08 9.48
N LEU A 130 5.05 5.93 9.89
CA LEU A 130 6.41 5.51 9.52
C LEU A 130 6.58 5.40 8.00
N LYS A 131 5.56 4.89 7.28
CA LYS A 131 5.60 4.76 5.82
C LYS A 131 5.68 6.13 5.13
N LYS A 132 4.94 7.12 5.63
CA LYS A 132 4.98 8.50 5.13
C LYS A 132 6.38 9.11 5.26
N HIS A 133 7.13 8.74 6.30
CA HIS A 133 8.49 9.19 6.56
C HIS A 133 9.58 8.23 6.07
N ASN A 134 9.23 7.19 5.29
CA ASN A 134 10.15 6.16 4.78
C ASN A 134 10.89 5.36 5.87
N LEU A 135 10.32 5.24 7.07
CA LEU A 135 10.92 4.55 8.23
C LEU A 135 10.39 3.12 8.44
N VAL A 136 9.63 2.57 7.50
CA VAL A 136 9.11 1.17 7.58
C VAL A 136 10.15 0.14 7.16
N GLY A 137 11.10 0.54 6.32
CA GLY A 137 12.11 -0.36 5.78
C GLY A 137 13.16 -0.72 6.81
N LYS A 138 13.69 -1.95 6.69
CA LYS A 138 15.08 -2.17 7.06
C LYS A 138 15.89 -1.29 6.11
N GLU A 139 16.75 -0.44 6.63
CA GLU A 139 17.89 -0.04 5.82
C GLU A 139 18.54 -1.36 5.38
N ILE A 140 18.51 -1.63 4.08
CA ILE A 140 19.35 -2.67 3.50
C ILE A 140 20.74 -2.09 3.67
N LEU A 141 21.32 -2.34 4.85
CA LEU A 141 22.72 -2.08 5.07
C LEU A 141 23.43 -2.71 3.87
N PRO A 142 24.30 -1.98 3.17
CA PRO A 142 25.06 -2.55 2.07
C PRO A 142 25.77 -3.77 2.62
N MET A 143 25.25 -4.96 2.29
CA MET A 143 25.92 -6.19 2.64
C MET A 143 27.19 -6.20 1.78
N PRO A 144 28.36 -6.44 2.39
CA PRO A 144 29.57 -6.59 1.60
C PRO A 144 29.34 -7.67 0.53
N GLU A 145 29.83 -7.40 -0.67
CA GLU A 145 29.74 -8.33 -1.79
C GLU A 145 30.27 -9.70 -1.34
N ARG A 146 29.38 -10.70 -1.27
CA ARG A 146 29.76 -12.06 -0.94
C ARG A 146 30.12 -12.76 -2.25
N LYS A 147 31.41 -12.93 -2.49
CA LYS A 147 31.88 -13.81 -3.57
C LYS A 147 31.67 -15.26 -3.15
N ARG A 148 31.31 -16.10 -4.12
CA ARG A 148 31.24 -17.54 -3.91
C ARG A 148 32.65 -18.04 -3.58
N PHE A 149 32.79 -18.73 -2.45
CA PHE A 149 34.01 -19.48 -2.14
C PHE A 149 34.18 -20.59 -3.20
N ALA A 150 35.34 -20.66 -3.84
CA ALA A 150 35.68 -21.70 -4.80
C ALA A 150 37.20 -21.87 -4.88
N TYR A 151 37.66 -23.11 -5.01
CA TYR A 151 39.04 -23.45 -5.38
C TYR A 151 39.25 -23.39 -6.90
N ASP A 152 40.48 -23.16 -7.35
CA ASP A 152 40.83 -23.02 -8.77
C ASP A 152 41.31 -24.32 -9.41
N GLN A 153 41.58 -25.38 -8.64
CA GLN A 153 41.96 -26.70 -9.15
C GLN A 153 40.99 -27.81 -8.74
N ILE A 154 40.90 -28.84 -9.60
CA ILE A 154 40.10 -30.05 -9.37
C ILE A 154 40.75 -30.88 -8.24
N ASN A 155 39.93 -31.54 -7.43
CA ASN A 155 40.33 -32.39 -6.30
C ASN A 155 40.98 -31.66 -5.11
N GLU A 156 40.94 -30.33 -5.06
CA GLU A 156 41.41 -29.58 -3.87
C GLU A 156 40.40 -29.60 -2.72
N LEU A 157 39.10 -29.55 -3.03
CA LEU A 157 38.04 -29.67 -2.04
C LEU A 157 36.87 -30.47 -2.58
N TRP A 158 36.47 -31.46 -1.79
CA TRP A 158 35.24 -32.20 -1.97
C TRP A 158 34.22 -31.77 -0.90
N GLN A 159 33.04 -31.37 -1.34
CA GLN A 159 31.94 -31.00 -0.46
C GLN A 159 30.99 -32.20 -0.36
N GLY A 160 30.73 -32.67 0.85
CA GLY A 160 29.69 -33.66 1.11
C GLY A 160 28.38 -32.97 1.45
N ASP A 161 27.27 -33.42 0.86
CA ASP A 161 25.93 -32.97 1.25
C ASP A 161 24.98 -34.16 1.40
N LEU A 162 23.95 -33.96 2.23
CA LEU A 162 22.92 -34.95 2.51
C LEU A 162 21.54 -34.33 2.29
N SER A 163 20.73 -35.01 1.47
CA SER A 163 19.32 -34.69 1.30
C SER A 163 18.45 -35.83 1.82
N HIS A 164 17.32 -35.46 2.44
CA HIS A 164 16.27 -36.43 2.71
C HIS A 164 15.69 -36.96 1.41
N GLY A 165 15.66 -38.29 1.28
CA GLY A 165 15.07 -38.98 0.14
C GLY A 165 13.63 -39.43 0.43
N PRO A 166 12.98 -40.06 -0.56
CA PRO A 166 11.63 -40.62 -0.39
C PRO A 166 11.61 -41.75 0.65
N THR A 167 10.46 -41.94 1.28
CA THR A 167 10.26 -43.11 2.16
C THR A 167 9.90 -44.33 1.32
N ILE A 168 10.63 -45.43 1.48
CA ILE A 168 10.39 -46.68 0.78
C ILE A 168 9.84 -47.75 1.73
N ARG A 169 9.20 -48.80 1.22
CA ARG A 169 8.77 -49.94 2.03
C ARG A 169 9.69 -51.14 1.79
N VAL A 170 10.33 -51.61 2.86
CA VAL A 170 11.16 -52.83 2.85
C VAL A 170 10.58 -53.81 3.87
N HIS A 171 10.22 -55.01 3.41
CA HIS A 171 9.52 -56.04 4.21
C HIS A 171 8.28 -55.53 4.96
N GLY A 172 7.45 -54.72 4.28
CA GLY A 172 6.22 -54.17 4.83
C GLY A 172 6.40 -53.00 5.82
N LYS A 173 7.64 -52.63 6.16
CA LYS A 173 7.94 -51.49 7.04
C LYS A 173 8.40 -50.29 6.23
N ALA A 174 7.91 -49.11 6.58
CA ALA A 174 8.36 -47.85 6.00
C ALA A 174 9.77 -47.49 6.52
N GLN A 175 10.69 -47.20 5.60
CA GLN A 175 12.07 -46.82 5.88
C GLN A 175 12.39 -45.50 5.17
N LYS A 176 12.99 -44.57 5.91
CA LYS A 176 13.48 -43.30 5.35
C LYS A 176 14.75 -43.55 4.55
N THR A 177 14.89 -42.89 3.41
CA THR A 177 16.13 -42.89 2.64
C THR A 177 16.81 -41.54 2.73
N PHE A 178 18.12 -41.53 2.50
CA PHE A 178 18.95 -40.34 2.47
C PHE A 178 19.83 -40.42 1.22
N LEU A 179 19.88 -39.34 0.45
CA LEU A 179 20.85 -39.18 -0.62
C LEU A 179 22.07 -38.52 -0.01
N ILE A 180 23.21 -39.18 -0.11
CA ILE A 180 24.51 -38.63 0.28
C ILE A 180 25.31 -38.48 -1.01
N ALA A 181 25.77 -37.27 -1.29
CA ALA A 181 26.55 -36.98 -2.48
C ALA A 181 27.83 -36.23 -2.09
N TYR A 182 28.90 -36.52 -2.82
CA TYR A 182 30.13 -35.74 -2.77
C TYR A 182 30.27 -34.99 -4.08
N ILE A 183 30.61 -33.71 -4.02
CA ILE A 183 30.80 -32.87 -5.20
C ILE A 183 32.17 -32.22 -5.13
N ASP A 184 32.94 -32.31 -6.22
CA ASP A 184 34.18 -31.55 -6.35
C ASP A 184 33.86 -30.05 -6.48
N ASP A 185 34.50 -29.21 -5.68
CA ASP A 185 34.18 -27.78 -5.62
C ASP A 185 34.57 -27.03 -6.91
N CYS A 186 35.65 -27.42 -7.59
CA CYS A 186 36.10 -26.75 -8.80
C CYS A 186 35.27 -27.19 -10.03
N SER A 187 35.29 -28.48 -10.35
CA SER A 187 34.64 -29.06 -11.54
C SER A 187 33.14 -29.27 -11.40
N ARG A 188 32.61 -29.27 -10.17
CA ARG A 188 31.21 -29.63 -9.85
C ARG A 188 30.84 -31.06 -10.23
N LEU A 189 31.83 -31.94 -10.38
CA LEU A 189 31.63 -33.36 -10.64
C LEU A 189 31.02 -34.05 -9.42
N VAL A 190 29.96 -34.83 -9.63
CA VAL A 190 29.39 -35.78 -8.68
C VAL A 190 29.69 -37.19 -9.22
N PRO A 191 30.48 -38.02 -8.52
CA PRO A 191 30.94 -39.32 -8.99
C PRO A 191 29.86 -40.41 -8.91
#